data_AF-A0A4Q9L793-F1
#
_entry.id   AF-A0A4Q9L793-F1
#
_cell.length_a   1.000
_cell.length_b   1.000
_cell.length_c   1.000
_cell.angle_alpha   90.00
_cell.angle_beta   90.00
_cell.angle_gamma   90.00
#
_symmetry.space_group_name_H-M   'P 1'
#
loop_
_entity.id
_entity.type
_entity.pdbx_description
1 polymer ?
#
loop_
_entity_poly.entity_id
_entity_poly.type
_entity_poly.pdbx_seq_one_letter_code
_entity_poly.pdbx_strand_id
1 'polypeptide(L)'
;EYCIERIKKITEKILKIVENNYFFKKNAILAFKSFLSSYSSLSLKEYFDVRKIDIEEFCKSFGLSSMPAIQFSANFNKKTQKRL
;
A
#
# COMPACT_ATOMS: atom_id res chain seq x y z
N GLU A 1 -12.58 -27.92 -2.00
CA GLU A 1 -12.65 -26.53 -2.48
C GLU A 1 -12.70 -25.57 -1.29
N TYR A 2 -12.04 -24.42 -1.40
CA TYR A 2 -12.06 -23.40 -0.35
C TYR A 2 -13.30 -22.52 -0.54
N CYS A 3 -14.23 -22.53 0.43
CA CYS A 3 -15.47 -21.76 0.32
C CYS A 3 -15.18 -20.25 0.38
N ILE A 4 -15.23 -19.59 -0.78
CA ILE A 4 -15.01 -18.14 -0.95
C ILE A 4 -15.86 -17.32 0.03
N GLU A 5 -17.08 -17.78 0.31
CA GLU A 5 -18.01 -17.12 1.23
C GLU A 5 -17.51 -17.07 2.68
N ARG A 6 -16.79 -18.10 3.12
CA ARG A 6 -16.20 -18.15 4.47
C ARG A 6 -15.01 -17.21 4.59
N ILE A 7 -14.21 -17.08 3.52
CA ILE A 7 -13.11 -16.10 3.44
C ILE A 7 -13.66 -14.70 3.60
N LYS A 8 -14.69 -14.36 2.80
CA LYS A 8 -15.33 -13.03 2.81
C LYS A 8 -15.78 -12.64 4.22
N LYS A 9 -16.48 -13.54 4.92
CA LYS A 9 -16.92 -13.33 6.31
C LYS A 9 -15.76 -13.10 7.28
N ILE A 10 -14.63 -13.81 7.11
CA ILE A 10 -13.45 -13.64 7.96
C ILE A 10 -12.74 -12.31 7.64
N THR A 11 -12.54 -11.99 6.36
CA THR A 11 -11.92 -10.73 5.93
C THR A 11 -12.72 -9.53 6.43
N GLU A 12 -14.06 -9.55 6.32
CA GLU A 12 -14.90 -8.47 6.85
C GLU A 12 -14.75 -8.29 8.37
N LYS A 13 -14.64 -9.38 9.13
CA LYS A 13 -14.39 -9.31 10.57
C LYS A 13 -13.04 -8.68 10.89
N ILE A 14 -11.99 -9.06 10.17
CA ILE A 14 -10.64 -8.52 10.36
C ILE A 14 -10.61 -7.03 10.03
N LEU A 15 -11.20 -6.63 8.90
CA LEU A 15 -11.27 -5.23 8.48
C LEU A 15 -11.93 -4.35 9.55
N LYS A 16 -13.05 -4.80 10.12
CA LYS A 16 -13.73 -4.09 11.22
C LYS A 16 -12.86 -3.96 12.47
N ILE A 17 -12.07 -4.98 12.80
CA ILE A 17 -11.16 -4.94 13.97
C ILE A 17 -10.04 -3.94 13.75
N VAL A 18 -9.47 -3.89 12.55
CA VAL A 18 -8.40 -2.94 12.18
C VAL A 18 -8.93 -1.50 12.22
N GLU A 19 -10.15 -1.28 11.72
CA GLU A 19 -10.76 0.06 11.68
C GLU A 19 -11.13 0.58 13.07
N ASN A 20 -11.71 -0.27 13.93
CA ASN A 20 -12.18 0.13 15.26
C ASN A 20 -11.05 0.37 16.28
N ASN A 21 -9.86 -0.19 16.05
CA ASN A 21 -8.76 -0.10 16.99
C ASN A 21 -7.70 0.92 16.52
N TYR A 22 -7.49 1.95 17.34
CA TYR A 22 -6.49 2.99 17.06
C TYR A 22 -5.07 2.44 16.81
N PHE A 23 -4.62 1.47 17.61
CA PHE A 23 -3.28 0.90 17.48
C PHE A 23 -3.14 0.05 16.21
N PHE A 24 -4.15 -0.75 15.88
CA PHE A 24 -4.11 -1.53 14.64
C PHE A 24 -4.16 -0.64 13.41
N LYS A 25 -5.00 0.39 13.41
CA LYS A 25 -5.00 1.40 12.33
C LYS A 25 -3.63 2.08 12.20
N LYS A 26 -3.00 2.48 13.31
CA LYS A 26 -1.66 3.08 13.31
C LYS A 26 -0.60 2.11 12.76
N ASN A 27 -0.65 0.84 13.17
CA ASN A 27 0.28 -0.20 12.70
C ASN A 27 0.09 -0.50 11.22
N ALA A 28 -1.15 -0.54 10.72
CA ALA A 28 -1.45 -0.73 9.30
C ALA A 28 -0.88 0.42 8.45
N ILE A 29 -1.02 1.67 8.90
CA ILE A 29 -0.42 2.84 8.24
C ILE A 29 1.11 2.72 8.24
N LEU A 30 1.72 2.30 9.36
CA LEU A 30 3.17 2.14 9.46
C LEU A 30 3.69 1.02 8.53
N ALA A 31 3.01 -0.12 8.49
CA ALA A 31 3.33 -1.23 7.61
C ALA A 31 3.26 -0.81 6.14
N PHE A 32 2.21 -0.07 5.76
CA PHE A 32 2.06 0.44 4.40
C PHE A 32 3.16 1.44 4.01
N LYS A 33 3.54 2.34 4.93
CA LYS A 33 4.69 3.24 4.73
C LYS A 33 6.01 2.46 4.57
N SER A 34 6.24 1.46 5.41
CA SER A 34 7.44 0.62 5.34
C SER A 34 7.50 -0.14 4.04
N PHE A 35 6.38 -0.69 3.57
CA PHE A 35 6.29 -1.40 2.29
C PHE A 35 6.72 -0.52 1.12
N LEU A 36 6.18 0.70 1.02
CA LEU A 36 6.53 1.67 -0.02
C LEU A 36 8.00 2.11 0.07
N SER A 37 8.51 2.35 1.29
CA SER A 37 9.90 2.73 1.52
C SER A 37 10.88 1.64 1.10
N SER A 38 10.59 0.38 1.44
CA SER A 38 11.36 -0.78 0.98
C SER A 38 11.35 -0.87 -0.54
N TYR A 39 10.19 -0.75 -1.19
CA TYR A 39 10.06 -0.77 -2.65
C TYR A 39 10.93 0.32 -3.32
N SER A 40 11.00 1.51 -2.72
CA SER A 40 11.86 2.60 -3.21
C SER A 40 13.35 2.34 -3.05
N SER A 41 13.72 1.55 -2.05
CA SER A 41 15.11 1.24 -1.70
C SER A 41 15.66 0.09 -2.53
N LEU A 42 14.80 -0.69 -3.20
CA LEU A 42 15.21 -1.77 -4.09
C LEU A 42 15.87 -1.22 -5.37
N SER A 43 16.99 -1.84 -5.74
CA SER A 43 17.80 -1.43 -6.90
C SER A 43 17.15 -1.81 -8.24
N LEU A 44 16.40 -2.91 -8.30
CA LEU A 44 15.71 -3.41 -9.50
C LEU A 44 14.40 -2.65 -9.78
N LYS A 45 14.51 -1.40 -10.19
CA LYS A 45 13.36 -0.54 -10.54
C LYS A 45 12.55 -1.00 -11.76
N GLU A 46 13.04 -1.99 -12.50
CA GLU A 46 12.31 -2.58 -13.63
C GLU A 46 11.04 -3.31 -13.15
N TYR A 47 11.18 -4.06 -12.06
CA TYR A 47 10.12 -4.86 -11.42
C TYR A 47 9.53 -4.14 -10.20
N PHE A 48 10.37 -3.46 -9.42
CA PHE A 48 9.98 -2.84 -8.15
C PHE A 48 9.75 -1.32 -8.31
N ASP A 49 8.90 -0.93 -9.27
CA ASP A 49 8.56 0.47 -9.50
C ASP A 49 7.29 0.87 -8.73
N VAL A 50 7.43 1.77 -7.75
CA VAL A 50 6.31 2.34 -6.98
C VAL A 50 5.27 3.01 -7.89
N ARG A 51 5.69 3.51 -9.07
CA ARG A 51 4.80 4.19 -10.02
C ARG A 51 3.86 3.23 -10.76
N LYS A 52 4.18 1.94 -10.82
CA LYS A 52 3.38 0.92 -11.50
C LYS A 52 2.37 0.25 -10.57
N ILE A 53 2.43 0.50 -9.27
CA ILE A 53 1.57 -0.14 -8.27
C ILE A 53 0.28 0.65 -8.13
N ASP A 54 -0.86 -0.05 -8.12
CA ASP A 54 -2.13 0.54 -7.70
C ASP A 54 -2.14 0.71 -6.19
N ILE A 55 -1.84 1.94 -5.76
CA ILE A 55 -1.70 2.29 -4.35
C ILE A 55 -3.04 2.15 -3.61
N GLU A 56 -4.17 2.33 -4.30
CA GLU A 56 -5.50 2.28 -3.69
C GLU A 56 -5.92 0.85 -3.38
N GLU A 57 -5.65 -0.10 -4.28
CA GLU A 57 -5.93 -1.52 -4.06
C GLU A 57 -5.04 -2.11 -2.96
N PHE A 58 -3.77 -1.71 -2.93
CA PHE A 58 -2.87 -2.11 -1.83
C PHE A 58 -3.34 -1.55 -0.49
N CYS A 59 -3.79 -0.30 -0.44
CA CYS A 59 -4.35 0.31 0.77
C CYS A 59 -5.48 -0.55 1.37
N LYS A 60 -6.39 -1.04 0.51
CA LYS A 60 -7.48 -1.96 0.91
C LYS A 60 -6.95 -3.28 1.48
N SER A 61 -5.88 -3.82 0.91
CA SER A 61 -5.24 -5.06 1.38
C SER A 61 -4.62 -4.92 2.77
N PHE A 62 -4.18 -3.72 3.16
CA PHE A 62 -3.71 -3.42 4.52
C PHE A 62 -4.85 -3.12 5.51
N GLY A 63 -6.10 -3.16 5.07
CA GLY A 63 -7.28 -2.88 5.89
C GLY A 63 -7.48 -1.40 6.19
N LEU A 64 -7.00 -0.51 5.31
CA LEU A 64 -7.16 0.93 5.40
C LEU A 64 -8.29 1.38 4.46
N SER A 65 -9.31 2.05 5.00
CA SER A 65 -10.45 2.57 4.20
C SER A 65 -10.10 3.78 3.34
N SER A 66 -9.04 4.53 3.69
CA SER A 66 -8.58 5.71 2.95
C SER A 66 -7.08 5.69 2.85
N MET A 67 -6.55 6.15 1.71
CA MET A 67 -5.13 6.37 1.52
C MET A 67 -4.62 7.36 2.58
N PRO A 68 -3.70 6.95 3.47
CA PRO A 68 -3.09 7.87 4.41
C PRO A 68 -2.17 8.84 3.64
N ALA A 69 -2.06 10.08 4.12
CA ALA A 69 -1.11 11.02 3.55
C ALA A 69 0.32 10.53 3.84
N ILE A 70 1.00 10.06 2.80
CA ILE A 70 2.37 9.58 2.87
C ILE A 70 3.23 10.55 2.06
N GLN A 71 4.18 11.19 2.73
CA GLN A 71 5.22 11.92 2.05
C GLN A 71 6.23 10.93 1.50
N PHE A 72 6.32 10.86 0.17
CA PHE A 72 7.27 9.99 -0.51
C PHE A 72 8.34 10.85 -1.18
N SER A 73 9.60 10.70 -0.75
CA SER A 73 10.74 11.21 -1.50
C SER A 73 11.08 10.21 -2.61
N ALA A 74 10.15 9.97 -3.55
CA ALA A 74 10.63 9.49 -4.84
C ALA A 74 11.51 10.61 -5.37
N ASN A 75 12.77 10.30 -5.65
CA ASN A 75 13.51 11.04 -6.65
C ASN A 75 12.78 10.80 -7.97
N PHE A 76 11.68 11.52 -8.18
CA PHE A 76 11.03 11.69 -9.45
C PHE A 76 12.05 12.44 -10.29
N ASN A 77 13.00 11.70 -10.87
CA ASN A 77 13.80 12.19 -11.97
C ASN A 77 12.80 12.51 -13.06
N LYS A 78 12.30 13.76 -13.05
CA LYS A 78 11.77 14.42 -14.22
C LYS A 78 12.94 14.37 -15.20
N LYS A 79 13.02 13.29 -15.99
CA LYS A 79 13.72 13.33 -17.26
C LYS A 79 12.97 14.40 -18.04
N THR A 80 13.44 15.63 -17.92
CA THR A 80 13.28 16.66 -18.93
C THR A 80 13.80 16.04 -20.21
N GLN A 81 12.89 15.40 -20.94
CA GLN A 81 13.06 15.20 -22.38
C GLN A 81 13.13 16.62 -22.95
N LYS A 82 14.34 17.18 -23.03
CA LYS A 82 14.61 18.23 -24.00
C LYS A 82 14.41 17.58 -25.37
N ARG A 83 13.18 17.69 -25.88
CA ARG A 83 12.97 17.79 -27.32
C ARG A 83 13.59 19.12 -27.70
N LEU A 84 14.75 19.09 -28.36
CA LEU A 84 15.28 20.05 -29.34
C LEU A 84 16.55 19.43 -29.91
#